data_AF-F8PZ73-F1
#
_entry.id   AF-F8PZ73-F1
#
_cell.length_a   1.000
_cell.length_b   1.000
_cell.length_c   1.000
_cell.angle_alpha   90.00
_cell.angle_beta   90.00
_cell.angle_gamma   90.00
#
_symmetry.space_group_name_H-M   'P 1'
#
loop_
_entity.id
_entity.type
_entity.pdbx_description
1 polymer ?
#
loop_
_entity_poly.entity_id
_entity_poly.type
_entity_poly.pdbx_seq_one_letter_code
_entity_poly.pdbx_strand_id
1 'polypeptide(L)'
;GKEPWELLADQEEWELAEWLMKNLGQGHTNKFMNLLITKNRSHLLFHNTQSSLQQVDSLLSGPGWTCEKVSVMGNLQDDNDQIRSEEYKLWMRNLVEITKDLIGNPLFKDSTVYAPERAYADKSAQERIFDDMWTADWCWEKQVSCHMVQYLENNT
;
A
#
# COMPACT_ATOMS: atom_id res chain seq x y z
N GLY A 1 -5.17 20.09 3.12
CA GLY A 1 -4.15 19.02 3.20
C GLY A 1 -2.80 19.68 3.08
N LYS A 2 -1.74 19.05 3.58
CA LYS A 2 -0.38 19.51 3.27
C LYS A 2 -0.15 19.36 1.77
N GLU A 3 0.45 20.36 1.13
CA GLU A 3 0.77 20.26 -0.30
C GLU A 3 1.82 19.15 -0.53
N PRO A 4 1.74 18.38 -1.63
CA PRO A 4 2.63 17.24 -1.89
C PRO A 4 4.13 17.54 -1.82
N TRP A 5 4.52 18.79 -2.06
CA TRP A 5 5.91 19.25 -2.10
C TRP A 5 6.42 19.86 -0.79
N GLU A 6 5.64 19.95 0.29
CA GLU A 6 6.05 20.61 1.57
C GLU A 6 7.28 19.96 2.26
N LEU A 7 7.67 18.75 1.85
CA LEU A 7 8.75 17.97 2.44
C LEU A 7 9.97 17.81 1.51
N LEU A 8 9.86 18.30 0.27
CA LEU A 8 10.99 18.59 -0.62
C LEU A 8 11.24 20.10 -0.61
N ALA A 9 12.38 20.54 -1.13
CA ALA A 9 12.77 21.94 -1.08
C ALA A 9 11.73 22.82 -1.80
N ASP A 10 11.21 22.34 -2.93
CA ASP A 10 10.24 23.03 -3.78
C ASP A 10 9.55 22.07 -4.79
N GLN A 11 8.67 22.65 -5.61
CA GLN A 11 7.98 21.94 -6.69
C GLN A 11 8.94 21.44 -7.78
N GLU A 12 10.03 22.15 -8.08
CA GLU A 12 10.98 21.75 -9.12
C GLU A 12 11.71 20.47 -8.71
N GLU A 13 12.08 20.35 -7.44
CA GLU A 13 12.67 19.15 -6.88
C GLU A 13 11.70 17.97 -6.91
N TRP A 14 10.41 18.20 -6.60
CA TRP A 14 9.38 17.17 -6.70
C TRP A 14 9.19 16.66 -8.13
N GLU A 15 9.08 17.56 -9.12
CA GLU A 15 8.92 17.19 -10.52
C GLU A 15 10.11 16.36 -11.02
N LEU A 16 11.34 16.73 -10.63
CA LEU A 16 12.53 15.95 -10.94
C LEU A 16 12.51 14.58 -10.26
N ALA A 17 12.19 14.51 -8.97
CA ALA A 17 12.11 13.26 -8.23
C ALA A 17 11.08 12.29 -8.85
N GLU A 18 9.89 12.79 -9.16
CA GLU A 18 8.82 12.03 -9.82
C GLU A 18 9.28 11.52 -11.20
N TRP A 19 9.89 12.39 -12.01
CA TRP A 19 10.39 12.02 -13.33
C TRP A 19 11.46 10.94 -13.25
N LEU A 20 12.42 11.07 -12.33
CA LEU A 20 13.48 10.08 -12.13
C LEU A 20 12.90 8.72 -11.72
N MET A 21 11.94 8.69 -10.79
CA MET A 21 11.32 7.44 -10.34
C MET A 21 10.50 6.74 -11.42
N LYS A 22 9.79 7.49 -12.27
CA LYS A 22 8.98 6.92 -13.35
C LYS A 22 9.79 6.41 -14.54
N ASN A 23 10.95 7.03 -14.81
CA ASN A 23 11.67 6.80 -16.07
C ASN A 23 13.01 6.08 -15.90
N LEU A 24 13.64 6.13 -14.72
CA LEU A 24 14.98 5.58 -14.50
C LEU A 24 15.00 4.50 -13.41
N GLY A 25 15.70 3.40 -13.69
CA GLY A 25 16.06 2.44 -12.66
C GLY A 25 17.15 2.97 -11.71
N GLN A 26 17.22 2.43 -10.50
CA GLN A 26 18.08 2.92 -9.41
C GLN A 26 19.55 3.17 -9.83
N GLY A 27 20.12 2.30 -10.66
CA GLY A 27 21.49 2.46 -11.14
C GLY A 27 21.70 3.71 -12.01
N HIS A 28 20.76 4.02 -12.91
CA HIS A 28 20.83 5.20 -13.76
C HIS A 28 20.51 6.47 -12.99
N THR A 29 19.57 6.40 -12.06
CA THR A 29 19.26 7.48 -11.12
C THR A 29 20.49 7.86 -10.29
N ASN A 30 21.21 6.88 -9.74
CA ASN A 30 22.49 7.13 -9.05
C ASN A 30 23.55 7.77 -9.97
N LYS A 31 23.65 7.35 -11.24
CA LYS A 31 24.60 7.96 -12.19
C LYS A 31 24.23 9.42 -12.46
N PHE A 32 22.95 9.71 -12.68
CA PHE A 32 22.44 11.07 -12.88
C PHE A 32 22.74 11.97 -11.67
N MET A 33 22.48 11.49 -10.45
CA MET A 33 22.77 12.22 -9.21
C MET A 33 24.28 12.43 -8.98
N ASN A 34 25.13 11.59 -9.56
CA ASN A 34 26.58 11.73 -9.48
C ASN A 34 27.18 12.71 -10.49
N LEU A 35 26.43 13.19 -11.48
CA LEU A 35 26.91 14.20 -12.42
C LEU A 35 27.27 15.49 -11.67
N LEU A 36 28.37 16.12 -12.08
CA LEU A 36 28.86 17.35 -11.45
C LEU A 36 27.83 18.49 -11.53
N ILE A 37 27.04 18.54 -12.60
CA ILE A 37 25.97 19.53 -12.73
C ILE A 37 24.91 19.32 -11.64
N THR A 38 24.52 18.08 -11.38
CA THR A 38 23.53 17.73 -10.37
C THR A 38 24.04 18.02 -8.96
N LYS A 39 25.28 17.61 -8.65
CA LYS A 39 25.90 17.85 -7.33
C LYS A 39 26.12 19.33 -7.03
N ASN A 40 26.50 20.12 -8.04
CA ASN A 40 26.96 21.49 -7.81
C ASN A 40 25.88 22.55 -8.05
N ARG A 41 24.82 22.25 -8.81
CA ARG A 41 23.81 23.24 -9.21
C ARG A 41 22.38 22.90 -8.81
N SER A 42 22.04 21.62 -8.69
CA SER A 42 20.65 21.21 -8.44
C SER A 42 20.25 21.24 -6.97
N HIS A 43 21.22 21.31 -6.04
CA HIS A 43 20.99 21.42 -4.59
C HIS A 43 19.92 20.47 -4.02
N LEU A 44 19.85 19.24 -4.57
CA LEU A 44 18.86 18.25 -4.16
C LEU A 44 19.08 17.82 -2.70
N LEU A 45 17.99 17.64 -1.97
CA LEU A 45 17.94 17.11 -0.61
C LEU A 45 18.35 15.63 -0.52
N PHE A 46 18.36 14.94 -1.66
CA PHE A 46 18.83 13.56 -1.79
C PHE A 46 20.01 13.46 -2.78
N HIS A 47 20.98 12.60 -2.45
CA HIS A 47 22.24 12.47 -3.21
C HIS A 47 22.39 11.10 -3.89
N ASN A 48 21.49 10.17 -3.59
CA ASN A 48 21.39 8.87 -4.22
C ASN A 48 19.95 8.34 -4.13
N THR A 49 19.67 7.26 -4.85
CA THR A 49 18.34 6.64 -4.90
C THR A 49 17.86 6.17 -3.53
N GLN A 50 18.76 5.67 -2.67
CA GLN A 50 18.40 5.28 -1.31
C GLN A 50 17.94 6.47 -0.48
N SER A 51 18.65 7.60 -0.50
CA SER A 51 18.25 8.81 0.23
C SER A 51 16.95 9.41 -0.31
N SER A 52 16.71 9.30 -1.61
CA SER A 52 15.44 9.71 -2.23
C SER A 52 14.28 8.84 -1.75
N LEU A 53 14.47 7.51 -1.74
CA LEU A 53 13.47 6.58 -1.19
C LEU A 53 13.25 6.79 0.30
N GLN A 54 14.30 7.07 1.09
CA GLN A 54 14.15 7.40 2.51
C GLN A 54 13.33 8.67 2.74
N GLN A 55 13.49 9.68 1.89
CA GLN A 55 12.62 10.85 1.94
C GLN A 55 11.17 10.48 1.60
N VAL A 56 10.93 9.68 0.56
CA VAL A 56 9.59 9.19 0.23
C VAL A 56 8.99 8.35 1.36
N ASP A 57 9.77 7.48 1.98
CA ASP A 57 9.35 6.67 3.12
C ASP A 57 8.99 7.54 4.33
N SER A 58 9.64 8.70 4.50
CA SER A 58 9.26 9.68 5.51
C SER A 58 7.94 10.39 5.21
N LEU A 59 7.47 10.38 3.95
CA LEU A 59 6.15 10.88 3.56
C LEU A 59 5.04 9.91 3.91
N LEU A 60 5.33 8.61 3.98
CA LEU A 60 4.34 7.56 4.23
C LEU A 60 3.76 7.73 5.64
N SER A 61 2.64 8.46 5.69
CA SER A 61 1.78 8.59 6.85
C SER A 61 0.86 7.39 6.84
N GLY A 62 1.30 6.31 7.47
CA GLY A 62 0.54 5.07 7.54
C GLY A 62 1.25 4.06 8.43
N PRO A 63 0.69 2.85 8.58
CA PRO A 63 1.27 1.80 9.41
C PRO A 63 2.67 1.43 8.91
N GLY A 64 3.62 1.40 9.84
CA GLY A 64 5.01 1.09 9.54
C GLY A 64 5.18 -0.31 8.95
N TRP A 65 6.23 -0.48 8.14
CA TRP A 65 6.68 -1.79 7.70
C TRP A 65 7.34 -2.54 8.85
N THR A 66 7.04 -3.84 8.97
CA THR A 66 7.80 -4.79 9.79
C THR A 66 8.50 -5.78 8.87
N CYS A 67 9.71 -6.21 9.27
CA CYS A 67 10.48 -7.21 8.54
C CYS A 67 10.77 -8.36 9.49
N GLU A 68 10.25 -9.54 9.17
CA GLU A 68 10.50 -10.76 9.91
C GLU A 68 11.30 -11.75 9.08
N LYS A 69 12.13 -12.55 9.73
CA LYS A 69 12.83 -13.67 9.10
C LYS A 69 11.96 -14.91 9.24
N VAL A 70 11.60 -15.52 8.12
CA VAL A 70 10.83 -16.76 8.09
C VAL A 70 11.68 -17.86 7.46
N SER A 71 11.73 -19.02 8.10
CA SER A 71 12.38 -20.21 7.56
C SER A 71 11.33 -21.08 6.89
N VAL A 72 11.53 -21.39 5.61
CA VAL A 72 10.63 -22.24 4.83
C VAL A 72 11.35 -23.56 4.59
N MET A 73 10.73 -24.66 5.02
CA MET A 73 11.20 -26.00 4.71
C MET A 73 10.82 -26.35 3.27
N GLY A 74 11.81 -26.72 2.47
CA GLY A 74 11.61 -27.23 1.12
C GLY A 74 11.23 -28.71 1.11
N ASN A 75 11.14 -29.26 -0.08
CA ASN A 75 10.84 -30.68 -0.34
C ASN A 75 12.07 -31.49 -0.77
N LEU A 76 13.25 -30.87 -0.83
CA LEU A 76 14.50 -31.51 -1.21
C LEU A 76 15.30 -31.87 0.04
N GLN A 77 15.94 -33.04 0.02
CA GLN A 77 16.93 -33.43 1.02
C GLN A 77 18.35 -33.03 0.59
N ASP A 78 19.23 -32.82 1.54
CA ASP A 78 20.66 -32.71 1.31
C ASP A 78 21.35 -34.09 1.30
N ASP A 79 22.66 -34.11 1.11
CA ASP A 79 23.45 -35.35 1.03
C ASP A 79 23.49 -36.12 2.38
N ASN A 80 22.98 -35.52 3.46
CA ASN A 80 22.86 -36.12 4.79
C ASN A 80 21.40 -36.47 5.15
N ASP A 81 20.51 -36.53 4.16
CA ASP A 81 19.08 -36.85 4.31
C ASP A 81 18.27 -35.79 5.11
N GLN A 82 18.84 -34.59 5.36
CA GLN A 82 18.16 -33.50 6.05
C GLN A 82 17.32 -32.67 5.07
N ILE A 83 16.11 -32.30 5.49
CA ILE A 83 15.23 -31.43 4.70
C ILE A 83 15.89 -30.05 4.58
N ARG A 84 16.07 -29.60 3.34
CA ARG A 84 16.61 -28.27 3.05
C ARG A 84 15.63 -27.20 3.52
N SER A 85 16.15 -26.13 4.12
CA SER A 85 15.38 -24.95 4.47
C SER A 85 16.04 -23.70 3.92
N GLU A 86 15.22 -22.70 3.61
CA GLU A 86 15.66 -21.40 3.12
C GLU A 86 15.11 -20.29 4.01
N GLU A 87 15.95 -19.32 4.34
CA GLU A 87 15.56 -18.15 5.13
C GLU A 87 15.14 -17.01 4.18
N TYR A 88 13.94 -16.49 4.41
CA TYR A 88 13.38 -15.36 3.68
C TYR A 88 13.14 -14.17 4.61
N LYS A 89 13.27 -12.97 4.05
CA LYS A 89 12.84 -11.73 4.71
C LYS A 89 11.42 -11.40 4.25
N LEU A 90 10.46 -11.52 5.16
CA LEU A 90 9.08 -11.16 4.93
C LEU A 90 8.82 -9.73 5.41
N TRP A 91 8.53 -8.86 4.46
CA TRP A 91 8.11 -7.48 4.74
C TRP A 91 6.59 -7.43 4.79
N MET A 92 6.03 -6.94 5.89
CA MET A 92 4.59 -6.89 6.11
C MET A 92 4.17 -5.59 6.80
N ARG A 93 2.86 -5.34 6.83
CA ARG A 93 2.24 -4.24 7.56
C ARG A 93 1.03 -4.79 8.32
N ASN A 94 0.66 -4.12 9.41
CA ASN A 94 -0.54 -4.48 10.15
C ASN A 94 -1.80 -4.17 9.32
N LEU A 95 -2.48 -5.21 8.85
CA LEU A 95 -3.69 -5.08 8.02
C LEU A 95 -4.80 -4.27 8.69
N VAL A 96 -4.95 -4.37 10.02
CA VAL A 96 -5.96 -3.61 10.77
C VAL A 96 -5.64 -2.13 10.77
N GLU A 97 -4.37 -1.77 10.99
CA GLU A 97 -3.94 -0.38 10.97
C GLU A 97 -4.03 0.20 9.56
N ILE A 98 -3.70 -0.59 8.52
CA ILE A 98 -3.81 -0.15 7.11
C ILE A 98 -5.26 0.16 6.78
N THR A 99 -6.17 -0.74 7.18
CA THR A 99 -7.60 -0.56 6.93
C THR A 99 -8.14 0.67 7.65
N LYS A 100 -7.73 0.89 8.91
CA LYS A 100 -8.11 2.10 9.67
C LYS A 100 -7.61 3.38 9.02
N ASP A 101 -6.36 3.39 8.56
CA ASP A 101 -5.76 4.54 7.89
C ASP A 101 -6.47 4.86 6.57
N LEU A 102 -6.71 3.84 5.73
CA LEU A 102 -7.42 4.00 4.46
C LEU A 102 -8.86 4.50 4.64
N ILE A 103 -9.64 3.87 5.52
CA ILE A 103 -11.04 4.25 5.77
C ILE A 103 -11.12 5.61 6.49
N GLY A 104 -10.17 5.91 7.37
CA GLY A 104 -10.12 7.16 8.12
C GLY A 104 -9.63 8.36 7.33
N ASN A 105 -9.00 8.14 6.17
CA ASN A 105 -8.43 9.20 5.35
C ASN A 105 -9.54 9.93 4.55
N PRO A 106 -9.77 11.23 4.81
CA PRO A 106 -10.82 12.00 4.13
C PRO A 106 -10.68 12.06 2.61
N LEU A 107 -9.47 11.87 2.06
CA LEU A 107 -9.23 11.84 0.62
C LEU A 107 -9.99 10.71 -0.08
N PHE A 108 -10.28 9.61 0.63
CA PHE A 108 -10.98 8.46 0.08
C PHE A 108 -12.46 8.42 0.46
N LYS A 109 -12.97 9.44 1.17
CA LYS A 109 -14.34 9.45 1.69
C LYS A 109 -15.38 9.18 0.60
N ASP A 110 -15.22 9.82 -0.56
CA ASP A 110 -16.16 9.72 -1.68
C ASP A 110 -15.86 8.52 -2.61
N SER A 111 -14.79 7.78 -2.34
CA SER A 111 -14.35 6.61 -3.12
C SER A 111 -14.40 5.31 -2.32
N THR A 112 -14.88 5.33 -1.07
CA THR A 112 -14.93 4.16 -0.18
C THR A 112 -16.36 3.71 0.02
N VAL A 113 -16.68 2.51 -0.45
CA VAL A 113 -17.95 1.83 -0.18
C VAL A 113 -17.73 0.80 0.93
N TYR A 114 -18.29 1.06 2.12
CA TYR A 114 -18.10 0.22 3.30
C TYR A 114 -19.29 -0.71 3.58
N ALA A 115 -20.45 -0.42 3.00
CA ALA A 115 -21.69 -1.16 3.17
C ALA A 115 -22.04 -1.86 1.87
N PRO A 116 -22.73 -3.01 1.93
CA PRO A 116 -23.05 -3.74 0.74
C PRO A 116 -24.25 -3.04 0.06
N GLU A 117 -24.25 -3.03 -1.26
CA GLU A 117 -25.30 -2.39 -2.08
C GLU A 117 -25.89 -3.43 -3.03
N ARG A 118 -27.15 -3.26 -3.43
CA ARG A 118 -27.72 -4.03 -4.53
C ARG A 118 -27.90 -3.11 -5.73
N ALA A 119 -26.99 -3.25 -6.69
CA ALA A 119 -27.08 -2.55 -7.96
C ALA A 119 -27.95 -3.35 -8.95
N TYR A 120 -28.76 -2.65 -9.74
CA TYR A 120 -29.66 -3.22 -10.73
C TYR A 120 -29.58 -2.44 -12.05
N ALA A 121 -29.64 -3.15 -13.18
CA ALA A 121 -29.61 -2.55 -14.51
C ALA A 121 -30.96 -1.93 -14.91
N ASP A 122 -32.02 -2.32 -14.22
CA ASP A 122 -33.39 -1.92 -14.52
C ASP A 122 -34.13 -1.36 -13.29
N LYS A 123 -35.17 -0.56 -13.56
CA LYS A 123 -36.03 0.02 -12.50
C LYS A 123 -36.93 -1.00 -11.80
N SER A 124 -37.12 -2.18 -12.38
CA SER A 124 -37.91 -3.28 -11.80
C SER A 124 -37.11 -4.19 -10.87
N ALA A 125 -35.82 -3.90 -10.68
CA ALA A 125 -34.87 -4.66 -9.88
C ALA A 125 -34.82 -6.17 -10.21
N GLN A 126 -34.94 -6.54 -11.49
CA GLN A 126 -34.90 -7.95 -11.92
C GLN A 126 -33.50 -8.39 -12.37
N GLU A 127 -32.76 -7.49 -13.02
CA GLU A 127 -31.41 -7.74 -13.49
C GLU A 127 -30.38 -7.16 -12.52
N ARG A 128 -29.70 -8.05 -11.79
CA ARG A 128 -28.64 -7.68 -10.83
C ARG A 128 -27.34 -7.33 -11.55
N ILE A 129 -26.67 -6.30 -11.05
CA ILE A 129 -25.31 -5.94 -11.43
C ILE A 129 -24.35 -6.44 -10.34
N PHE A 130 -23.32 -7.16 -10.77
CA PHE A 130 -22.21 -7.63 -9.95
C PHE A 130 -20.91 -7.07 -10.55
N ASP A 131 -20.48 -5.91 -10.06
CA ASP A 131 -19.32 -5.19 -10.59
C ASP A 131 -18.14 -5.22 -9.59
N ASP A 132 -18.46 -5.10 -8.30
CA ASP A 132 -17.47 -5.09 -7.23
C ASP A 132 -17.93 -5.87 -5.99
N MET A 133 -17.03 -6.09 -5.02
CA MET A 133 -17.28 -6.94 -3.85
C MET A 133 -18.52 -6.51 -3.05
N TRP A 134 -18.75 -5.21 -2.88
CA TRP A 134 -19.90 -4.69 -2.14
C TRP A 134 -21.24 -4.87 -2.87
N THR A 135 -21.25 -5.15 -4.17
CA THR A 135 -22.47 -5.47 -4.94
C THR A 135 -22.85 -6.96 -4.91
N ALA A 136 -21.92 -7.81 -4.44
CA ALA A 136 -22.08 -9.25 -4.39
C ALA A 136 -22.84 -9.72 -3.15
N ASP A 137 -23.58 -10.81 -3.30
CA ASP A 137 -24.41 -11.37 -2.22
C ASP A 137 -23.55 -11.87 -1.04
N TRP A 138 -22.30 -12.30 -1.29
CA TRP A 138 -21.39 -12.70 -0.23
C TRP A 138 -21.12 -11.58 0.79
N CYS A 139 -20.91 -10.33 0.34
CA CYS A 139 -20.64 -9.22 1.25
C CYS A 139 -21.87 -8.90 2.11
N TRP A 140 -23.07 -8.98 1.50
CA TRP A 140 -24.35 -8.89 2.21
C TRP A 140 -24.49 -9.95 3.31
N GLU A 141 -24.26 -11.22 2.97
CA GLU A 141 -24.38 -12.32 3.92
C GLU A 141 -23.42 -12.17 5.12
N LYS A 142 -22.18 -11.72 4.87
CA LYS A 142 -21.19 -11.51 5.94
C LYS A 142 -21.54 -10.34 6.85
N GLN A 143 -21.96 -9.20 6.31
CA GLN A 143 -22.28 -8.03 7.13
C GLN A 143 -23.57 -8.19 7.93
N VAL A 144 -24.61 -8.79 7.36
CA VAL A 144 -25.88 -9.05 8.08
C VAL A 144 -25.68 -10.03 9.24
N SER A 145 -24.83 -11.04 9.05
CA SER A 145 -24.48 -12.01 10.11
C SER A 145 -23.76 -11.33 11.29
N CYS A 146 -22.77 -10.47 11.01
CA CYS A 146 -22.06 -9.72 12.07
C CYS A 146 -22.98 -8.77 12.85
N HIS A 147 -23.94 -8.11 12.20
CA HIS A 147 -24.84 -7.17 12.87
C HIS A 147 -25.83 -7.88 13.83
N MET A 148 -26.29 -9.09 13.47
CA MET A 148 -27.14 -9.89 14.38
C MET A 148 -26.39 -10.39 15.61
N VAL A 149 -25.12 -10.81 15.47
CA VAL A 149 -24.30 -11.27 16.60
C VAL A 149 -24.09 -10.14 17.61
N GLN A 150 -23.72 -8.94 17.15
CA GLN A 150 -23.52 -7.78 18.03
C GLN A 150 -24.81 -7.30 18.70
N TYR A 151 -25.96 -7.39 18.02
CA TYR A 151 -27.25 -7.05 18.63
C TYR A 151 -27.61 -8.01 19.76
N LEU A 152 -27.34 -9.30 19.60
CA LEU A 152 -27.62 -10.30 20.63
C LEU A 152 -26.67 -10.13 21.83
N GLU A 153 -25.37 -9.96 21.60
CA GLU A 153 -24.36 -9.77 22.67
C GLU A 153 -24.58 -8.50 23.50
N ASN A 154 -25.11 -7.43 22.92
CA ASN A 154 -25.39 -6.18 23.64
C ASN A 154 -26.77 -6.14 24.31
N ASN A 155 -27.64 -7.13 24.06
CA ASN A 155 -28.99 -7.21 24.61
C ASN A 155 -29.24 -8.54 25.38
N THR A 156 -28.17 -9.25 25.77
CA THR A 156 -28.20 -10.32 26.79
C THR A 156 -27.28 -9.97 27.95
#